data_AF-A0A957DIB5-F1
#
_entry.id   AF-A0A957DIB5-F1
#
_cell.length_a   1.000
_cell.length_b   1.000
_cell.length_c   1.000
_cell.angle_alpha   90.00
_cell.angle_beta   90.00
_cell.angle_gamma   90.00
#
_symmetry.space_group_name_H-M   'P 1'
#
loop_
_entity.id
_entity.type
_entity.pdbx_description
1 polymer ?
#
loop_
_entity_poly.entity_id
_entity_poly.type
_entity_poly.pdbx_seq_one_letter_code
_entity_poly.pdbx_strand_id
1 'polypeptide(L)'
;MPLTHTTTFRARFYECDAYGHLNHATYLRYMQEAAFDASAAAGYDMDYYEQVAQQWLIRETKITYLQPVLHQQSLDVTTWVGDFRRVRSRR
;
A
#
# COMPACT_ATOMS: atom_id res chain seq x y z
N MET A 1 7.03 -5.37 -18.81
CA MET A 1 6.02 -4.76 -17.92
C MET A 1 6.54 -4.87 -16.50
N PRO A 2 6.39 -3.85 -15.64
CA PRO A 2 6.81 -3.96 -14.25
C PRO A 2 6.03 -5.07 -13.53
N LEU A 3 6.63 -5.68 -12.50
CA LEU A 3 5.90 -6.59 -11.61
C LEU A 3 4.80 -5.79 -10.92
N THR A 4 3.55 -6.19 -11.13
CA THR A 4 2.38 -5.57 -10.53
C THR A 4 1.78 -6.55 -9.52
N HIS A 5 1.45 -6.03 -8.35
CA HIS A 5 0.79 -6.79 -7.29
C HIS A 5 -0.56 -6.14 -6.98
N THR A 6 -1.58 -6.94 -6.68
CA THR A 6 -2.91 -6.45 -6.29
C THR A 6 -3.39 -7.19 -5.06
N THR A 7 -3.77 -6.42 -4.04
CA THR A 7 -4.38 -6.93 -2.81
C THR A 7 -5.80 -6.37 -2.70
N THR A 8 -6.77 -7.24 -2.42
CA THR A 8 -8.16 -6.83 -2.19
C THR A 8 -8.39 -6.59 -0.70
N PHE A 9 -8.87 -5.40 -0.37
CA PHE A 9 -9.28 -5.03 0.99
C PHE A 9 -10.79 -4.90 1.07
N ARG A 10 -11.36 -5.24 2.22
CA ARG A 10 -12.75 -4.94 2.55
C ARG A 10 -12.78 -3.87 3.62
N ALA A 11 -13.45 -2.75 3.37
CA ALA A 11 -13.59 -1.66 4.33
C ALA A 11 -14.34 -2.11 5.60
N ARG A 12 -13.64 -2.12 6.74
CA ARG A 12 -14.18 -2.50 8.05
C ARG A 12 -14.69 -1.27 8.78
N PHE A 13 -15.61 -1.49 9.72
CA PHE A 13 -16.27 -0.40 10.43
C PHE A 13 -15.30 0.56 11.14
N TYR A 14 -14.28 0.03 11.84
CA TYR A 14 -13.30 0.85 12.58
C TYR A 14 -12.34 1.64 11.68
N GLU A 15 -12.34 1.36 10.38
CA GLU A 15 -11.50 2.02 9.38
C GLU A 15 -12.23 3.19 8.72
N CYS A 16 -13.54 3.30 8.96
CA CYS A 16 -14.38 4.39 8.50
C CYS A 16 -14.39 5.56 9.49
N ASP A 17 -14.62 6.76 8.97
CA ASP A 17 -14.82 7.97 9.77
C ASP A 17 -16.32 8.21 10.07
N ALA A 18 -16.61 9.34 10.73
CA ALA A 18 -17.96 9.72 11.15
C ALA A 18 -18.95 9.94 9.97
N TYR A 19 -18.45 10.10 8.73
CA TYR A 19 -19.27 10.22 7.54
C TYR A 19 -19.63 8.85 6.93
N GLY A 20 -19.15 7.76 7.52
CA GLY A 20 -19.41 6.39 7.06
C GLY A 20 -18.54 5.96 5.87
N HIS A 21 -17.53 6.75 5.53
CA HIS A 21 -16.57 6.47 4.46
C HIS A 21 -15.25 6.01 5.06
N LEU A 22 -14.49 5.23 4.30
CA LEU A 22 -13.13 4.84 4.65
C LEU A 22 -12.31 6.10 4.97
N ASN A 23 -11.68 6.13 6.14
CA ASN A 23 -10.88 7.26 6.55
C ASN A 23 -9.74 7.48 5.55
N HIS A 24 -9.49 8.74 5.18
CA HIS A 24 -8.44 9.13 4.25
C HIS A 24 -7.06 8.51 4.59
N ALA A 25 -6.69 8.44 5.86
CA ALA A 25 -5.43 7.82 6.29
C ALA A 25 -5.40 6.30 6.10
N THR A 26 -6.55 5.62 6.10
CA THR A 26 -6.62 4.17 5.87
C THR A 26 -6.26 3.82 4.43
N TYR A 27 -6.56 4.67 3.44
CA TYR A 27 -6.12 4.44 2.07
C TYR A 27 -4.60 4.27 1.99
N LEU A 28 -3.83 5.12 2.69
CA LEU A 28 -2.38 4.99 2.76
C LEU A 28 -1.94 3.67 3.42
N ARG A 29 -2.65 3.22 4.46
CA ARG A 29 -2.36 1.94 5.12
C ARG A 29 -2.56 0.76 4.16
N TYR A 30 -3.63 0.76 3.37
CA TYR A 30 -3.84 -0.28 2.36
C TYR A 30 -2.80 -0.25 1.25
N MET A 31 -2.38 0.94 0.80
CA MET A 31 -1.28 1.08 -0.16
C MET A 31 0.05 0.56 0.39
N GLN A 32 0.32 0.78 1.69
CA GLN A 32 1.51 0.25 2.36
C GLN A 32 1.47 -1.27 2.46
N GLU A 33 0.35 -1.84 2.90
CA GLU A 33 0.16 -3.28 3.01
C GLU A 33 0.36 -3.97 1.66
N ALA A 34 -0.30 -3.48 0.60
CA ALA A 34 -0.11 -3.99 -0.75
C ALA A 34 1.34 -3.85 -1.24
N ALA A 35 2.07 -2.80 -0.81
CA ALA A 35 3.47 -2.63 -1.16
C ALA A 35 4.40 -3.64 -0.46
N PHE A 36 4.08 -4.02 0.78
CA PHE A 36 4.77 -5.09 1.49
C PHE A 36 4.45 -6.46 0.88
N ASP A 37 3.18 -6.74 0.55
CA ASP A 37 2.79 -7.97 -0.16
C ASP A 37 3.53 -8.08 -1.50
N ALA A 38 3.62 -6.99 -2.25
CA ALA A 38 4.38 -6.92 -3.50
C ALA A 38 5.88 -7.19 -3.29
N SER A 39 6.44 -6.70 -2.19
CA SER A 39 7.84 -6.90 -1.82
C SER A 39 8.10 -8.38 -1.51
N ALA A 40 7.24 -9.00 -0.69
CA ALA A 40 7.30 -10.42 -0.37
C ALA A 40 7.15 -11.30 -1.62
N ALA A 41 6.19 -10.97 -2.50
CA ALA A 41 6.01 -11.67 -3.78
C ALA A 41 7.22 -11.56 -4.72
N ALA A 42 8.07 -10.54 -4.55
CA ALA A 42 9.32 -10.37 -5.27
C ALA A 42 10.54 -11.02 -4.57
N GLY A 43 10.35 -11.67 -3.43
CA GLY A 43 11.43 -12.30 -2.64
C GLY A 43 12.07 -11.40 -1.58
N TYR A 44 11.45 -10.28 -1.26
CA TYR A 44 11.90 -9.31 -0.25
C TYR A 44 10.83 -9.15 0.84
N ASP A 45 10.61 -10.19 1.62
CA ASP A 45 9.70 -10.18 2.76
C ASP A 45 10.33 -9.50 3.99
N MET A 46 9.60 -9.50 5.12
CA MET A 46 10.06 -8.88 6.35
C MET A 46 11.32 -9.56 6.91
N ASP A 47 11.37 -10.90 6.85
CA ASP A 47 12.52 -11.68 7.30
C ASP A 47 13.79 -11.30 6.50
N TYR A 48 13.66 -11.12 5.18
CA TYR A 48 14.75 -10.62 4.36
C TYR A 48 15.24 -9.24 4.83
N TYR A 49 14.33 -8.28 5.07
CA TYR A 49 14.71 -6.93 5.52
C TYR A 49 15.40 -6.92 6.89
N GLU A 50 14.95 -7.79 7.80
CA GLU A 50 15.61 -7.99 9.10
C GLU A 50 17.02 -8.55 8.93
N GLN A 51 17.20 -9.59 8.10
CA GLN A 51 18.50 -10.22 7.84
C GLN A 51 19.53 -9.24 7.26
N VAL A 52 19.11 -8.35 6.36
CA VAL A 52 20.02 -7.37 5.74
C VAL A 52 20.16 -6.09 6.57
N ALA A 53 19.41 -5.95 7.67
CA ALA A 53 19.36 -4.75 8.51
C ALA A 53 19.07 -3.45 7.71
N GLN A 54 18.14 -3.52 6.75
CA GLN A 54 17.73 -2.39 5.92
C GLN A 54 16.22 -2.21 5.93
N GLN A 55 15.79 -0.95 5.78
CA GLN A 55 14.37 -0.60 5.78
C GLN A 55 14.08 0.48 4.73
N TRP A 56 12.87 0.44 4.19
CA TRP A 56 12.34 1.50 3.33
C TRP A 56 11.56 2.51 4.15
N LEU A 57 11.91 3.79 4.01
CA LEU A 57 11.15 4.89 4.58
C LEU A 57 10.39 5.64 3.48
N ILE A 58 9.09 5.85 3.71
CA ILE A 58 8.26 6.64 2.81
C ILE A 58 8.65 8.11 2.96
N ARG A 59 9.31 8.65 1.94
CA ARG A 59 9.77 10.04 1.92
C ARG A 59 8.68 11.02 1.50
N GLU A 60 7.80 10.59 0.60
CA GLU A 60 6.78 11.44 0.00
C GLU A 60 5.59 10.56 -0.40
N THR A 61 4.38 11.07 -0.21
CA THR A 61 3.15 10.42 -0.65
C THR A 61 2.23 11.48 -1.23
N LYS A 62 1.73 11.22 -2.43
CA LYS A 62 0.72 12.04 -3.08
C LYS A 62 -0.50 11.18 -3.33
N ILE A 63 -1.63 11.55 -2.74
CA ILE A 63 -2.90 10.84 -2.88
C ILE A 63 -3.95 11.81 -3.41
N THR A 64 -4.70 11.37 -4.42
CA THR A 64 -5.88 12.06 -4.92
C THR A 64 -7.10 11.19 -4.64
N TYR A 65 -8.07 11.72 -3.91
CA TYR A 65 -9.32 11.02 -3.59
C TYR A 65 -10.38 11.37 -4.62
N LEU A 66 -10.84 10.38 -5.38
CA LEU A 66 -11.82 10.58 -6.47
C LEU A 66 -13.24 10.19 -6.05
N GLN A 67 -13.38 9.08 -5.34
CA GLN A 67 -14.65 8.54 -4.88
C GLN A 67 -14.50 7.93 -3.49
N PRO A 68 -15.48 8.14 -2.58
CA PRO A 68 -15.45 7.54 -1.26
C PRO A 68 -15.70 6.02 -1.35
N VAL A 69 -15.03 5.27 -0.47
CA VAL A 69 -15.31 3.85 -0.24
C VAL A 69 -16.17 3.73 1.02
N LEU A 70 -17.32 3.08 0.91
CA LEU A 70 -18.25 2.89 2.02
C LEU A 70 -17.91 1.63 2.81
N HIS A 71 -18.41 1.56 4.04
CA HIS A 71 -18.37 0.34 4.86
C HIS A 71 -18.82 -0.91 4.07
N GLN A 72 -18.12 -2.03 4.27
CA GLN A 72 -18.29 -3.32 3.61
C GLN A 72 -17.99 -3.39 2.11
N GLN A 73 -17.75 -2.26 1.44
CA GLN A 73 -17.25 -2.29 0.07
C GLN A 73 -15.85 -2.89 0.04
N SER A 74 -15.56 -3.59 -1.05
CA SER A 74 -14.21 -4.07 -1.33
C SER A 74 -13.56 -3.18 -2.36
N LEU A 75 -12.25 -2.99 -2.22
CA LEU A 75 -11.43 -2.28 -3.19
C LEU A 75 -10.16 -3.08 -3.47
N ASP A 76 -9.75 -3.04 -4.72
CA ASP A 76 -8.46 -3.57 -5.15
C ASP A 76 -7.42 -2.47 -5.08
N VAL A 77 -6.31 -2.76 -4.41
CA VAL A 77 -5.15 -1.88 -4.34
C VAL A 77 -4.02 -2.50 -5.13
N THR A 78 -3.73 -1.89 -6.26
CA THR A 78 -2.68 -2.32 -7.19
C THR A 78 -1.45 -1.45 -7.04
N THR A 79 -0.27 -2.06 -6.92
CA THR A 79 1.02 -1.38 -6.78
C THR A 79 2.08 -1.98 -7.70
N TRP A 80 3.04 -1.16 -8.12
CA TRP A 80 4.19 -1.54 -8.92
C TRP A 80 5.35 -0.60 -8.61
N VAL A 81 6.57 -1.03 -8.94
CA VAL A 81 7.75 -0.14 -8.88
C VAL A 81 7.83 0.65 -10.19
N GLY A 82 7.70 1.97 -10.10
CA GLY A 82 7.76 2.88 -11.25
C GLY A 82 9.15 3.41 -11.56
N ASP A 83 10.02 3.54 -10.55
CA ASP A 83 11.45 3.90 -10.71
C ASP A 83 12.28 3.24 -9.61
N PHE A 84 13.54 2.91 -9.91
CA PHE A 84 14.49 2.40 -8.94
C PHE A 84 15.87 3.01 -9.17
N ARG A 85 16.39 3.69 -8.15
CA ARG A 85 17.73 4.27 -8.09
C ARG A 85 18.48 3.67 -6.91
N ARG A 86 19.78 3.98 -6.80
CA ARG A 86 20.70 3.40 -5.80
C ARG A 86 20.13 3.24 -4.38
N VAL A 87 19.42 4.25 -3.85
CA VAL A 87 18.84 4.22 -2.49
C VAL A 87 17.41 4.76 -2.43
N ARG A 88 16.75 4.90 -3.59
CA ARG A 88 15.40 5.48 -3.69
C ARG A 88 14.59 4.75 -4.74
N SER A 89 13.33 4.51 -4.45
CA SER A 89 12.37 3.98 -5.41
C SER A 89 11.10 4.81 -5.38
N ARG A 90 10.40 4.85 -6.52
CA ARG A 90 9.04 5.39 -6.62
C ARG A 90 8.08 4.26 -6.92
N ARG A 91 6.96 4.27 -6.20
CA ARG A 91 5.76 3.49 -6.46
C ARG A 91 4.64 4.45 -6.80
#